data_AF-K1S461-F1
#
_entry.id   AF-K1S461-F1
#
_cell.length_a   1.000
_cell.length_b   1.000
_cell.length_c   1.000
_cell.angle_alpha   90.00
_cell.angle_beta   90.00
_cell.angle_gamma   90.00
#
_symmetry.space_group_name_H-M   'P 1'
#
loop_
_entity.id
_entity.type
_entity.pdbx_description
1 polymer ?
#
loop_
_entity_poly.entity_id
_entity_poly.type
_entity_poly.pdbx_seq_one_letter_code
_entity_poly.pdbx_strand_id
1 'polypeptide(L)' 'MTTSISEIRKDFPLLMSNDVIYLDTAATSQKPSCVLEAERTFYEKYNANPLRGLYELGEAATEKYEEAREAVREF' A
#
# COMPACT_ATOMS: atom_id res chain seq x y z
N MET A 1 -0.45 9.59 23.02
CA MET A 1 -0.19 10.55 21.92
C MET A 1 -1.52 10.96 21.34
N THR A 2 -1.81 12.25 21.24
CA THR A 2 -3.03 12.76 20.61
C THR A 2 -2.78 12.90 19.12
N THR A 3 -3.27 11.95 18.32
CA THR A 3 -3.16 12.02 16.87
C THR A 3 -4.18 13.02 16.32
N SER A 4 -3.73 13.97 15.49
CA SER A 4 -4.62 14.93 14.85
C SER A 4 -5.33 14.31 13.66
N ILE A 5 -6.68 14.32 13.67
CA ILE A 5 -7.51 13.82 12.58
C ILE A 5 -7.24 14.58 11.27
N SER A 6 -6.97 15.88 11.36
CA SER A 6 -6.65 16.69 10.17
C SER A 6 -5.36 16.22 9.50
N GLU A 7 -4.39 15.77 10.29
CA GLU A 7 -3.12 15.26 9.76
C GLU A 7 -3.31 13.88 9.14
N ILE A 8 -4.05 12.96 9.79
CA ILE A 8 -4.38 11.65 9.21
C ILE A 8 -5.11 11.82 7.87
N ARG A 9 -6.06 12.76 7.78
CA ARG A 9 -6.86 12.94 6.55
C ARG A 9 -5.98 13.32 5.35
N LYS A 10 -4.86 14.03 5.56
CA LYS A 10 -3.93 14.41 4.48
C LYS A 10 -3.31 13.20 3.80
N ASP A 11 -3.19 12.07 4.49
CA ASP A 11 -2.66 10.84 3.91
C ASP A 11 -3.64 10.19 2.93
N PHE A 12 -4.92 10.58 2.88
CA PHE A 12 -5.93 9.97 2.01
C PHE A 12 -6.26 10.89 0.82
N PRO A 13 -5.55 10.77 -0.31
CA PRO A 13 -5.68 11.72 -1.42
C PRO A 13 -7.11 11.80 -1.97
N LEU A 14 -7.83 10.68 -2.05
CA LEU A 14 -9.22 10.67 -2.51
C LEU A 14 -10.12 11.56 -1.64
N LEU A 15 -9.92 11.55 -0.32
CA LEU A 15 -10.69 12.37 0.62
C LEU A 15 -10.24 13.83 0.67
N MET A 16 -9.00 14.12 0.24
CA MET A 16 -8.45 15.48 0.16
C MET A 16 -8.84 16.18 -1.14
N SER A 17 -8.92 15.44 -2.24
CA SER A 17 -9.24 15.97 -3.56
C SER A 17 -10.74 16.13 -3.83
N ASN A 18 -11.60 15.55 -2.98
CA ASN A 18 -13.05 15.58 -3.16
C ASN A 18 -13.73 16.03 -1.86
N ASP A 19 -14.77 16.86 -2.00
CA ASP A 19 -15.66 17.20 -0.90
C ASP A 19 -16.69 16.09 -0.69
N VAL A 20 -16.22 14.97 -0.11
CA VAL A 20 -17.03 13.78 0.12
C VAL A 20 -17.01 13.36 1.59
N ILE A 21 -18.20 13.02 2.09
CA ILE A 21 -18.41 12.37 3.38
C ILE A 21 -18.61 10.88 3.12
N TYR A 22 -17.53 10.12 3.27
CA TYR A 22 -17.52 8.67 3.03
C TYR A 22 -17.75 7.90 4.34
N LEU A 23 -18.95 7.35 4.52
CA LEU A 23 -19.37 6.61 5.73
C LEU A 23 -19.54 5.10 5.50
N ASP A 24 -18.97 4.57 4.41
CA ASP A 24 -19.07 3.16 4.01
C ASP A 24 -17.75 2.39 4.19
N THR A 25 -16.90 2.84 5.12
CA THR A 25 -15.58 2.24 5.39
C THR A 25 -15.66 0.77 5.80
N ALA A 26 -16.78 0.34 6.40
CA ALA A 26 -16.99 -1.06 6.76
C ALA A 26 -17.11 -1.98 5.52
N ALA A 27 -17.62 -1.47 4.40
CA ALA A 27 -17.63 -2.20 3.13
C ALA A 27 -16.29 -2.08 2.40
N THR A 28 -15.69 -0.88 2.34
CA THR A 28 -14.37 -0.68 1.72
C THR A 28 -13.66 0.55 2.27
N SER A 29 -12.41 0.42 2.70
CA SER A 29 -11.61 1.57 3.11
C SER A 29 -11.00 2.34 1.94
N GLN A 30 -10.88 3.66 2.11
CA GLN A 30 -10.00 4.48 1.28
C GLN A 30 -8.53 4.17 1.59
N LYS A 31 -7.65 4.43 0.62
CA LYS A 31 -6.24 4.01 0.70
C LYS A 31 -5.39 5.24 1.01
N PRO A 32 -4.50 5.17 2.02
CA PRO A 32 -3.54 6.24 2.24
C PRO A 32 -2.47 6.23 1.14
N SER A 33 -1.80 7.37 0.94
CA SER A 33 -0.77 7.56 -0.08
C SER A 33 0.34 6.53 0.00
N CYS A 34 0.76 6.11 1.20
CA CYS A 34 1.80 5.10 1.36
C CYS A 34 1.44 3.74 0.74
N VAL A 35 0.16 3.34 0.77
CA VAL A 35 -0.31 2.10 0.13
C VAL A 35 -0.28 2.23 -1.39
N LEU A 36 -0.74 3.38 -1.90
CA LEU A 36 -0.75 3.65 -3.35
C LEU A 36 0.67 3.72 -3.93
N GLU A 37 1.59 4.37 -3.22
CA GLU A 37 2.99 4.48 -3.64
C GLU A 37 3.72 3.14 -3.54
N ALA A 38 3.39 2.29 -2.56
CA ALA A 38 3.95 0.93 -2.48
C ALA A 38 3.53 0.07 -3.68
N GLU A 39 2.26 0.09 -4.06
CA GLU A 39 1.75 -0.61 -5.25
C GLU A 39 2.39 -0.06 -6.53
N ARG A 40 2.40 1.27 -6.71
CA ARG A 40 3.05 1.91 -7.86
C ARG A 40 4.53 1.52 -7.95
N THR A 41 5.26 1.62 -6.84
CA THR A 41 6.69 1.30 -6.79
C THR A 41 6.95 -0.15 -7.16
N PHE A 42 6.10 -1.08 -6.71
CA PHE A 42 6.20 -2.49 -7.11
C PHE A 42 6.08 -2.64 -8.62
N TYR A 43 5.07 -2.03 -9.24
CA TYR A 43 4.88 -2.14 -10.68
C TYR A 43 5.95 -1.43 -11.51
N GLU A 44 6.47 -0.29 -11.02
CA GLU A 44 7.50 0.47 -11.73
C GLU A 44 8.90 -0.13 -11.62
N LYS A 45 9.20 -0.87 -10.53
CA LYS A 45 10.58 -1.30 -10.21
C LYS A 45 10.76 -2.81 -10.05
N TYR A 46 9.73 -3.55 -9.63
CA TYR A 46 9.87 -4.93 -9.13
C TYR A 46 8.91 -5.92 -9.81
N ASN A 47 8.22 -5.51 -10.87
CA ASN A 47 7.18 -6.34 -11.48
C ASN A 47 7.76 -7.58 -12.20
N ALA A 48 7.71 -8.72 -11.52
CA ALA A 48 7.88 -10.05 -12.09
C ALA A 48 7.05 -11.06 -11.30
N ASN A 49 6.97 -12.28 -11.81
CA ASN A 49 6.25 -13.36 -11.13
C ASN A 49 7.07 -13.85 -9.92
N PRO A 50 6.62 -13.60 -8.67
CA PRO A 50 7.35 -14.02 -7.48
C PRO A 50 7.48 -15.55 -7.42
N LEU A 51 8.54 -16.05 -6.79
CA LEU A 51 8.80 -17.47 -6.53
C LEU A 51 8.99 -18.33 -7.80
N ARG A 52 9.20 -17.72 -8.97
CA ARG A 52 9.22 -18.44 -10.27
C ARG A 52 10.39 -18.12 -11.18
N GLY A 53 11.34 -17.29 -10.74
CA GLY A 53 12.51 -16.92 -11.52
C GLY A 53 13.75 -16.83 -10.66
N LEU A 54 14.89 -17.28 -11.21
CA LEU A 54 16.24 -17.09 -10.65
C LEU A 54 16.97 -15.91 -11.33
N TYR A 55 16.22 -15.09 -12.06
CA TYR A 55 16.74 -13.85 -12.65
C TYR A 55 16.44 -12.68 -11.71
N GLU A 56 17.26 -11.64 -11.79
CA GLU A 56 17.29 -10.50 -10.86
C GLU A 56 15.89 -9.94 -10.52
N LEU A 57 15.08 -9.64 -11.54
CA LEU A 57 13.74 -9.07 -11.31
C LEU A 57 12.79 -10.06 -10.61
N GLY A 58 12.92 -11.36 -10.87
CA GLY A 58 12.13 -12.41 -10.21
C GLY A 58 12.50 -12.59 -8.75
N GLU A 59 13.79 -12.50 -8.42
CA GLU A 59 14.28 -12.51 -7.04
C GLU A 59 13.81 -11.26 -6.28
N ALA A 60 13.94 -10.08 -6.88
CA ALA A 60 13.47 -8.82 -6.28
C ALA A 60 11.94 -8.81 -6.03
N ALA A 61 11.14 -9.33 -6.97
CA ALA A 61 9.70 -9.48 -6.78
C ALA A 61 9.37 -10.43 -5.61
N THR A 62 10.15 -11.50 -5.48
CA THR A 62 10.02 -12.49 -4.40
C THR A 62 10.34 -11.87 -3.04
N GLU A 63 11.43 -11.12 -2.96
CA GLU A 63 11.83 -10.42 -1.73
C GLU A 63 10.72 -9.49 -1.26
N LYS A 64 10.19 -8.62 -2.13
CA LYS A 64 9.11 -7.68 -1.76
C LYS A 64 7.81 -8.39 -1.37
N TYR A 65 7.51 -9.52 -1.98
CA TYR A 65 6.35 -10.33 -1.64
C TYR A 65 6.49 -10.99 -0.26
N GLU A 66 7.66 -11.55 0.06
CA GLU A 66 7.92 -12.18 1.36
C GLU A 66 8.06 -11.13 2.49
N GLU A 67 8.58 -9.93 2.22
CA GLU A 67 8.52 -8.78 3.14
C GLU A 67 7.07 -8.46 3.54
N ALA A 68 6.15 -8.43 2.56
CA ALA A 68 4.73 -8.19 2.83
C ALA A 68 4.09 -9.35 3.62
N ARG A 69 4.47 -10.61 3.32
CA ARG A 69 4.02 -11.78 4.08
C ARG A 69 4.47 -11.69 5.54
N GLU A 70 5.70 -11.29 5.77
CA GLU A 70 6.29 -11.12 7.09
C GLU A 70 5.57 -10.01 7.88
N ALA A 71 5.33 -8.84 7.26
CA ALA A 71 4.57 -7.77 7.88
C ALA A 71 3.16 -8.20 8.33
N VAL A 72 2.48 -9.03 7.53
CA VAL A 72 1.17 -9.61 7.90
C VAL A 72 1.30 -10.63 9.04
N ARG A 73 2.41 -11.36 9.12
CA ARG A 73 2.68 -12.29 10.24
C ARG A 73 2.83 -11.55 11.57
N GLU A 74 3.42 -10.35 11.56
CA GLU A 74 3.67 -9.54 12.75
C GLU A 74 2.47 -8.68 13.20
N PHE A 75 1.53 -8.39 12.31
CA PHE A 75 0.34 -7.56 12.56
C PHE A 75 -0.75 -8.26 13.39
#